data_AF-A0A845W7Q5-F1
#
_entry.id   AF-A0A845W7Q5-F1
#
_cell.length_a   1.000
_cell.length_b   1.000
_cell.length_c   1.000
_cell.angle_alpha   90.00
_cell.angle_beta   90.00
_cell.angle_gamma   90.00
#
_symmetry.space_group_name_H-M   'P 1'
#
loop_
_entity.id
_entity.type
_entity.pdbx_description
1 polymer ?
#
loop_
_entity_poly.entity_id
_entity_poly.type
_entity_poly.pdbx_seq_one_letter_code
_entity_poly.pdbx_strand_id
1 'polypeptide(L)' 'MDPTAIIGIGCRFPSAGNPESFWDLLRHGVHTITEVPSNRWDVDALYHPD' A
#
# COMPACT_ATOMS: atom_id res chain seq x y z
N MET A 1 -25.76 -16.49 17.07
CA MET A 1 -24.51 -15.70 17.02
C MET A 1 -24.87 -14.26 17.28
N ASP A 2 -24.08 -13.56 18.08
CA ASP A 2 -24.20 -12.12 18.27
C ASP A 2 -23.34 -11.41 17.21
N PRO A 3 -23.91 -10.54 16.35
CA PRO A 3 -23.14 -9.91 15.29
C PRO A 3 -22.12 -8.91 15.84
N THR A 4 -20.90 -8.98 15.33
CA THR A 4 -19.87 -7.96 15.56
C THR A 4 -19.82 -7.00 14.37
N ALA A 5 -19.86 -5.70 14.63
CA ALA A 5 -19.80 -4.67 13.60
C ALA A 5 -18.45 -3.97 13.56
N ILE A 6 -18.00 -3.63 12.34
CA ILE A 6 -16.86 -2.72 12.14
C ILE A 6 -17.41 -1.30 12.18
N ILE A 7 -16.98 -0.52 13.18
CA ILE A 7 -17.45 0.86 13.39
C ILE A 7 -16.53 1.93 12.79
N GLY A 8 -15.40 1.53 12.21
CA GLY A 8 -14.45 2.43 11.58
C GLY A 8 -13.22 1.71 11.04
N ILE A 9 -12.46 2.40 10.18
CA ILE A 9 -11.23 1.91 9.59
C ILE A 9 -10.23 3.07 9.42
N GLY A 10 -8.95 2.80 9.65
CA GLY A 10 -7.84 3.68 9.32
C GLY A 10 -6.74 2.86 8.66
N CYS A 11 -6.15 3.38 7.58
CA CYS A 11 -5.11 2.68 6.86
C CYS A 11 -4.17 3.63 6.13
N ARG A 12 -2.98 3.13 5.81
CA ARG A 12 -2.00 3.80 4.94
C ARG A 12 -1.36 2.75 4.05
N PHE A 13 -1.52 2.92 2.74
CA PHE A 13 -1.03 2.03 1.70
C PHE A 13 -0.16 2.81 0.71
N PRO A 14 0.60 2.13 -0.17
CA PRO A 14 1.28 2.80 -1.28
C PRO A 14 0.30 3.67 -2.06
N SER A 15 0.66 4.93 -2.29
CA SER A 15 -0.16 5.93 -2.99
C SER A 15 -1.54 6.23 -2.35
N ALA A 16 -1.85 5.74 -1.15
CA ALA A 16 -3.11 6.00 -0.44
C ALA A 16 -2.89 6.28 1.04
N GLY A 17 -3.11 7.53 1.45
CA GLY A 17 -2.92 7.98 2.83
C GLY A 17 -4.13 7.76 3.75
N ASN A 18 -5.26 7.33 3.20
CA ASN A 18 -6.53 7.16 3.93
C ASN A 18 -7.43 6.10 3.25
N PRO A 19 -8.48 5.60 3.94
CA PRO A 19 -9.37 4.56 3.39
C PRO A 19 -10.07 4.93 2.08
N GLU A 20 -10.43 6.20 1.88
CA GLU A 20 -11.12 6.67 0.67
C GLU A 20 -10.20 6.60 -0.55
N SER A 21 -8.99 7.14 -0.43
CA SER A 21 -7.96 7.03 -1.48
C SER A 21 -7.59 5.57 -1.79
N PHE A 22 -7.58 4.70 -0.79
CA PHE A 22 -7.33 3.28 -1.00
C PHE A 22 -8.47 2.61 -1.77
N TRP A 23 -9.72 2.92 -1.43
CA TRP A 23 -10.89 2.40 -2.13
C TRP A 23 -10.91 2.82 -3.60
N ASP A 24 -10.52 4.05 -3.91
CA ASP A 24 -10.40 4.53 -5.29
C ASP A 24 -9.35 3.76 -6.10
N LEU A 25 -8.19 3.44 -5.51
CA LEU A 25 -7.16 2.63 -6.17
C LEU A 25 -7.70 1.24 -6.54
N LEU A 26 -8.40 0.59 -5.60
CA LEU A 26 -8.98 -0.74 -5.83
C LEU A 26 -10.06 -0.70 -6.91
N ARG A 27 -10.97 0.28 -6.83
CA ARG A 27 -12.08 0.43 -7.77
C ARG A 27 -11.60 0.62 -9.22
N HIS A 28 -10.50 1.34 -9.40
CA HIS A 28 -9.93 1.61 -10.71
C HIS A 28 -8.81 0.63 -11.11
N GLY A 29 -8.49 -0.36 -10.27
CA GLY A 29 -7.45 -1.35 -10.57
C GLY A 29 -6.05 -0.75 -10.71
N VAL A 30 -5.73 0.29 -9.95
CA VAL A 30 -4.48 1.04 -10.09
C VAL A 30 -3.31 0.23 -9.53
N HIS A 31 -2.29 -0.02 -10.37
CA HIS A 31 -1.04 -0.64 -9.96
C HIS A 31 -0.12 0.41 -9.31
N THR A 32 0.25 0.20 -8.05
CA THR A 32 1.04 1.17 -7.26
C THR A 32 2.41 0.66 -6.82
N ILE A 33 2.86 -0.48 -7.34
CA ILE A 33 4.21 -0.98 -7.03
C ILE A 33 5.22 -0.11 -7.77
N THR A 34 6.27 0.30 -7.07
CA THR A 34 7.37 1.11 -7.60
C THR A 34 8.71 0.47 -7.24
N GLU A 35 9.76 0.94 -7.89
CA GLU A 35 11.12 0.72 -7.41
C GLU A 35 11.28 1.23 -5.97
N VAL A 36 12.22 0.63 -5.25
CA VAL A 36 12.56 1.08 -3.91
C VAL A 36 13.12 2.50 -3.99
N PRO A 37 12.59 3.46 -3.22
CA PRO A 37 13.14 4.80 -3.18
C PRO A 37 14.59 4.81 -2.68
N SER A 38 15.47 5.56 -3.34
CA SER A 38 16.90 5.67 -2.96
C SER A 38 17.13 6.21 -1.55
N ASN A 39 16.13 6.87 -0.96
CA ASN A 39 16.18 7.35 0.44
C ASN A 39 15.75 6.30 1.48
N ARG A 40 15.46 5.06 1.08
CA ARG A 40 15.15 3.94 1.98
C ARG A 40 16.40 3.12 2.26
N TRP A 41 16.99 2.55 1.21
CA TRP A 41 18.27 1.86 1.20
C TRP A 41 18.77 1.76 -0.25
N ASP A 42 20.07 1.51 -0.42
CA ASP A 42 20.70 1.35 -1.72
C ASP A 42 20.41 -0.06 -2.26
N VAL A 43 19.51 -0.16 -3.26
CA VAL A 43 19.15 -1.43 -3.89
C VAL A 43 20.26 -1.92 -4.81
N ASP A 44 20.98 -1.03 -5.48
CA ASP A 44 22.04 -1.43 -6.42
C ASP A 44 23.21 -2.11 -5.67
N ALA A 45 23.44 -1.71 -4.42
CA ALA A 45 24.44 -2.35 -3.55
C ALA A 45 24.01 -3.73 -3.01
N LEU A 46 22.72 -4.07 -3.02
CA LEU A 46 22.17 -5.27 -2.36
C LEU A 46 21.51 -6.26 -3.32
N TYR A 47 21.14 -5.83 -4.52
CA TYR A 47 20.46 -6.66 -5.49
C TYR A 47 21.43 -7.64 -6.15
N HIS A 48 21.15 -8.93 -6.00
CA HIS A 48 21.78 -10.00 -6.75
C HIS A 48 20.69 -10.74 -7.53
N PRO A 49 20.81 -10.86 -8.87
CA PRO A 49 19.77 -11.45 -9.71
C PRO A 49 19.67 -12.99 -9.64
N ASP A 50 20.56 -13.64 -8.88
CA ASP A 50 20.70 -15.10 -8.74
C ASP A 50 20.05 -15.64 -7.46
#